data_AF-A0A7C1UHG7-F1
#
_entry.id   AF-A0A7C1UHG7-F1
#
_cell.length_a   1.000
_cell.length_b   1.000
_cell.length_c   1.000
_cell.angle_alpha   90.00
_cell.angle_beta   90.00
_cell.angle_gamma   90.00
#
_symmetry.space_group_name_H-M   'P 1'
#
loop_
_entity.id
_entity.type
_entity.pdbx_description
1 polymer ?
#
loop_
_entity_poly.entity_id
_entity_poly.type
_entity_poly.pdbx_seq_one_letter_code
_entity_poly.pdbx_strand_id
1 'polypeptide(L)'
;DDAGEFAIRFAELGASYISLSAGGKFEDAVHRPGKPLYPYTGYSGDRCMPGDSHPDAPNIWMARAVRSALRSRDIDTPVIGSGKIGTAELAGELIARGDCDIVGMARALLADPYLPAKSRGGDSDLVTRCIYCNVCKSLDENFKTVVCYLWPAGSVHAPSPGERDPGSVPGWASESEPLSVTMEPGQCRLRWDPPEAALDVPLRYEVERAEGDGPFQRLTSCTRSSQLDDSVVGGRVYRYRVRPCDPTGRRGDPSNTVGVEIPGDGARPATQA
;
A
#
# COMPACT_ATOMS: atom_id res chain seq x y z
N ASP A 1 -10.01 -1.65 -33.14
CA ASP A 1 -9.27 -1.62 -34.41
C ASP A 1 -8.70 -0.24 -34.67
N ASP A 2 -9.51 0.82 -34.74
CA ASP A 2 -9.02 2.19 -35.02
C ASP A 2 -7.93 2.70 -34.07
N ALA A 3 -8.03 2.42 -32.77
CA ALA A 3 -7.05 2.88 -31.78
C ALA A 3 -5.61 2.39 -32.06
N GLY A 4 -5.47 1.19 -32.66
CA GLY A 4 -4.17 0.65 -33.05
C GLY A 4 -3.56 1.42 -34.21
N GLU A 5 -4.36 1.72 -35.25
CA GLU A 5 -3.92 2.50 -36.41
C GLU A 5 -3.52 3.93 -36.01
N PHE A 6 -4.28 4.58 -35.13
CA PHE A 6 -3.89 5.89 -34.60
C PHE A 6 -2.60 5.82 -33.79
N ALA A 7 -2.42 4.79 -32.95
CA ALA A 7 -1.20 4.62 -32.17
C ALA A 7 0.03 4.42 -33.07
N ILE A 8 -0.09 3.60 -34.13
CA ILE A 8 0.96 3.44 -35.15
C ILE A 8 1.29 4.79 -35.76
N ARG A 9 0.27 5.55 -36.18
CA ARG A 9 0.50 6.86 -36.79
C ARG A 9 1.17 7.84 -35.82
N PHE A 10 0.78 7.86 -34.54
CA PHE A 10 1.43 8.68 -33.53
C PHE A 10 2.89 8.27 -33.31
N ALA A 11 3.17 6.97 -33.28
CA ALA A 11 4.53 6.47 -33.14
C ALA A 11 5.42 6.86 -34.33
N GLU A 12 4.93 6.74 -35.57
CA GLU A 12 5.62 7.20 -36.79
C GLU A 12 5.93 8.70 -36.76
N LEU A 13 5.05 9.49 -36.13
CA LEU A 13 5.24 10.93 -35.93
C LEU A 13 6.17 11.27 -34.76
N GLY A 14 6.72 10.27 -34.07
CA GLY A 14 7.71 10.43 -33.01
C GLY A 14 7.14 10.49 -31.58
N ALA A 15 5.94 9.97 -31.33
CA ALA A 15 5.41 9.87 -29.97
C ALA A 15 6.30 8.98 -29.09
N SER A 16 6.74 9.51 -27.94
CA SER A 16 7.63 8.79 -27.01
C SER A 16 6.92 7.67 -26.24
N TYR A 17 5.60 7.74 -26.11
CA TYR A 17 4.76 6.69 -25.53
C TYR A 17 3.30 6.90 -25.96
N ILE A 18 2.49 5.84 -25.84
CA ILE A 18 1.05 5.88 -26.06
C ILE A 18 0.35 5.60 -24.72
N SER A 19 -0.48 6.52 -24.25
CA SER A 19 -1.29 6.35 -23.04
C SER A 19 -2.76 6.31 -23.41
N LEU A 20 -3.48 5.33 -22.86
CA LEU A 20 -4.87 5.05 -23.23
C LEU A 20 -5.80 5.22 -22.04
N SER A 21 -6.99 5.72 -22.34
CA SER A 21 -8.13 5.77 -21.43
C SER A 21 -9.34 5.08 -22.07
N ALA A 22 -10.33 4.74 -21.25
CA ALA A 22 -11.60 4.18 -21.70
C ALA A 22 -12.73 5.16 -21.37
N GLY A 23 -13.70 5.32 -22.26
CA GLY A 23 -14.92 6.10 -21.98
C GLY A 23 -14.71 7.61 -21.90
N GLY A 24 -15.51 8.28 -21.07
CA GLY A 24 -15.48 9.76 -20.96
C GLY A 24 -16.24 10.45 -22.09
N LYS A 25 -17.41 9.92 -22.49
CA LYS A 25 -18.19 10.41 -23.62
C LYS A 25 -19.27 11.38 -23.15
N PHE A 26 -19.53 12.42 -23.94
CA PHE A 26 -20.61 13.36 -23.65
C PHE A 26 -21.97 12.83 -24.11
N GLU A 27 -21.98 11.92 -25.09
CA GLU A 27 -23.18 11.38 -25.73
C GLU A 27 -24.04 10.54 -24.76
N ASP A 28 -23.44 9.94 -23.74
CA ASP A 28 -24.13 9.16 -22.71
C ASP A 28 -23.97 9.73 -21.30
N ALA A 29 -23.45 10.96 -21.19
CA ALA A 29 -23.38 11.67 -19.92
C ALA A 29 -24.80 11.89 -19.35
N VAL A 30 -24.95 11.78 -18.03
CA VAL A 30 -26.24 11.99 -17.36
C VAL A 30 -26.58 13.48 -17.37
N HIS A 31 -27.67 13.82 -18.05
CA HIS A 31 -28.19 15.19 -18.08
C HIS A 31 -28.89 15.53 -16.75
N ARG A 32 -28.40 16.58 -16.08
CA ARG A 32 -29.04 17.14 -14.88
C ARG A 32 -29.46 18.59 -15.18
N PRO A 33 -30.75 18.95 -15.10
CA PRO A 33 -31.21 20.31 -15.38
C PRO A 33 -30.43 21.37 -14.60
N GLY A 34 -29.97 22.42 -15.28
CA GLY A 34 -29.22 23.51 -14.67
C GLY A 34 -27.77 23.18 -14.29
N LYS A 35 -27.24 22.02 -14.68
CA LYS A 35 -25.83 21.64 -14.49
C LYS A 35 -25.14 21.44 -15.86
N PRO A 36 -23.83 21.75 -15.97
CA PRO A 36 -23.07 21.40 -17.16
C PRO A 36 -23.01 19.88 -17.34
N LEU A 37 -22.88 19.43 -18.59
CA LEU A 37 -22.60 18.02 -18.87
C LEU A 37 -21.23 17.63 -18.33
N TYR A 38 -21.15 16.46 -17.71
CA TYR A 38 -19.92 15.92 -17.16
C TYR A 38 -19.66 14.53 -17.78
N PRO A 39 -18.56 14.37 -18.56
CA PRO A 39 -18.33 13.20 -19.41
C PRO A 39 -18.03 11.93 -18.60
N TYR A 40 -17.79 12.05 -17.29
CA TYR A 40 -17.57 10.91 -16.42
C TYR A 40 -18.82 10.50 -15.63
N THR A 41 -19.99 10.71 -16.22
CA THR A 41 -21.26 10.12 -15.80
C THR A 41 -21.76 9.14 -16.86
N GLY A 42 -22.79 8.35 -16.55
CA GLY A 42 -23.32 7.35 -17.48
C GLY A 42 -22.40 6.13 -17.63
N TYR A 43 -22.63 5.35 -18.69
CA TYR A 43 -21.93 4.10 -18.93
C TYR A 43 -20.44 4.32 -19.23
N SER A 44 -20.12 5.28 -20.10
CA SER A 44 -18.76 5.62 -20.48
C SER A 44 -17.98 6.20 -19.31
N GLY A 45 -18.63 6.97 -18.44
CA GLY A 45 -18.02 7.52 -17.24
C GLY A 45 -17.66 6.46 -16.21
N ASP A 46 -18.55 5.48 -16.01
CA ASP A 46 -18.31 4.33 -15.13
C ASP A 46 -17.12 3.49 -15.62
N ARG A 47 -17.00 3.28 -16.93
CA ARG A 47 -15.82 2.63 -17.53
C ARG A 47 -14.54 3.45 -17.40
N CYS A 48 -14.64 4.78 -17.45
CA CYS A 48 -13.49 5.67 -17.32
C CYS A 48 -12.93 5.68 -15.90
N MET A 49 -13.84 5.73 -14.91
CA MET A 49 -13.51 5.74 -13.49
C MET A 49 -14.17 4.58 -12.75
N PRO A 50 -13.75 3.33 -13.04
CA PRO A 50 -14.38 2.12 -12.50
C PRO A 50 -14.32 2.12 -10.98
N GLY A 51 -15.49 1.96 -10.33
CA GLY A 51 -15.63 1.93 -8.87
C GLY A 51 -15.17 0.62 -8.22
N ASP A 52 -15.50 0.47 -6.95
CA ASP A 52 -15.24 -0.73 -6.15
C ASP A 52 -15.87 -2.01 -6.75
N SER A 53 -17.05 -1.89 -7.35
CA SER A 53 -17.82 -2.97 -7.97
C SER A 53 -17.18 -3.61 -9.21
N HIS A 54 -16.21 -2.94 -9.83
CA HIS A 54 -15.54 -3.45 -11.03
C HIS A 54 -14.45 -4.46 -10.69
N PRO A 55 -14.10 -5.40 -11.58
CA PRO A 55 -12.87 -6.17 -11.39
C PRO A 55 -11.64 -5.26 -11.51
N ASP A 56 -10.51 -5.70 -10.97
CA ASP A 56 -9.24 -5.03 -11.17
C ASP A 56 -8.82 -5.06 -12.64
N ALA A 57 -8.10 -4.01 -13.09
CA ALA A 57 -7.61 -3.90 -14.46
C ALA A 57 -8.68 -4.03 -15.59
N PRO A 58 -9.92 -3.53 -15.47
CA PRO A 58 -11.01 -3.87 -16.41
C PRO A 58 -10.80 -3.33 -17.83
N ASN A 59 -9.87 -2.39 -18.00
CA ASN A 59 -9.57 -1.75 -19.29
C ASN A 59 -8.21 -2.16 -19.87
N ILE A 60 -7.46 -3.05 -19.19
CA ILE A 60 -6.07 -3.37 -19.58
C ILE A 60 -5.97 -3.99 -20.98
N TRP A 61 -7.03 -4.69 -21.40
CA TRP A 61 -7.12 -5.29 -22.73
C TRP A 61 -6.92 -4.27 -23.87
N MET A 62 -7.26 -2.99 -23.66
CA MET A 62 -7.06 -1.94 -24.65
C MET A 62 -5.57 -1.65 -24.88
N ALA A 63 -4.80 -1.55 -23.78
CA ALA A 63 -3.36 -1.38 -23.85
C ALA A 63 -2.69 -2.57 -24.52
N ARG A 64 -3.11 -3.79 -24.18
CA ARG A 64 -2.62 -5.01 -24.83
C ARG A 64 -2.88 -4.99 -26.34
N ALA A 65 -4.08 -4.61 -26.77
CA ALA A 65 -4.44 -4.57 -28.18
C ALA A 65 -3.60 -3.53 -28.95
N VAL A 66 -3.46 -2.32 -28.41
CA VAL A 66 -2.63 -1.27 -29.02
C VAL A 66 -1.16 -1.66 -29.06
N ARG A 67 -0.63 -2.23 -27.98
CA ARG A 67 0.74 -2.74 -27.93
C ARG A 67 0.96 -3.82 -28.98
N SER A 68 0.02 -4.76 -29.14
CA SER A 68 0.09 -5.79 -30.17
C SER A 68 0.09 -5.19 -31.59
N ALA A 69 -0.67 -4.12 -31.84
CA ALA A 69 -0.70 -3.44 -33.12
C ALA A 69 0.62 -2.71 -33.44
N LEU A 70 1.25 -2.09 -32.45
CA LEU A 70 2.58 -1.47 -32.61
C LEU A 70 3.64 -2.54 -32.93
N ARG A 71 3.64 -3.65 -32.17
CA ARG A 71 4.63 -4.72 -32.35
C ARG A 71 4.44 -5.48 -33.67
N SER A 72 3.24 -5.57 -34.24
CA SER A 72 3.04 -6.16 -35.57
C SER A 72 3.65 -5.33 -36.71
N ARG A 73 4.05 -4.08 -36.42
CA ARG A 73 4.72 -3.16 -37.34
C ARG A 73 6.19 -2.94 -37.00
N ASP A 74 6.76 -3.73 -36.10
CA ASP A 74 8.14 -3.56 -35.60
C ASP A 74 8.37 -2.17 -34.96
N ILE A 75 7.33 -1.63 -34.30
CA ILE A 75 7.38 -0.35 -33.59
C ILE A 75 7.44 -0.62 -32.09
N ASP A 76 8.48 -0.08 -31.44
CA ASP A 76 8.75 -0.30 -30.01
C ASP A 76 8.24 0.79 -29.05
N THR A 77 7.49 1.78 -29.55
CA THR A 77 6.92 2.84 -28.71
C THR A 77 6.20 2.24 -27.49
N PRO A 78 6.57 2.65 -26.25
CA PRO A 78 5.97 2.13 -25.02
C PRO A 78 4.48 2.43 -24.90
N VAL A 79 3.71 1.48 -24.36
CA VAL A 79 2.28 1.64 -24.10
C VAL A 79 2.01 1.67 -22.59
N ILE A 80 1.27 2.69 -22.16
CA ILE A 80 0.80 2.84 -20.77
C ILE A 80 -0.59 2.21 -20.62
N GLY A 81 -0.69 1.21 -19.75
CA GLY A 81 -1.95 0.57 -19.36
C GLY A 81 -2.53 1.19 -18.09
N SER A 82 -3.84 1.44 -18.07
CA SER A 82 -4.53 2.04 -16.92
C SER A 82 -5.92 1.45 -16.70
N GLY A 83 -6.52 1.77 -15.55
CA GLY A 83 -7.88 1.38 -15.17
C GLY A 83 -7.89 0.43 -13.98
N LYS A 84 -8.20 0.95 -12.78
CA LYS A 84 -8.28 0.19 -11.52
C LYS A 84 -7.09 -0.77 -11.29
N ILE A 85 -5.87 -0.24 -11.37
CA ILE A 85 -4.65 -0.97 -11.00
C ILE A 85 -4.14 -0.33 -9.72
N GLY A 86 -4.31 -1.04 -8.60
CA GLY A 86 -4.21 -0.47 -7.26
C GLY A 86 -2.98 -0.89 -6.45
N THR A 87 -2.21 -1.86 -6.93
CA THR A 87 -1.07 -2.42 -6.21
C THR A 87 0.14 -2.60 -7.13
N ALA A 88 1.34 -2.63 -6.54
CA ALA A 88 2.57 -2.85 -7.29
C ALA A 88 2.65 -4.29 -7.82
N GLU A 89 2.09 -5.26 -7.09
CA GLU A 89 2.04 -6.67 -7.46
C GLU A 89 1.22 -6.86 -8.74
N LEU A 90 -0.01 -6.33 -8.77
CA LEU A 90 -0.85 -6.36 -9.97
C LEU A 90 -0.19 -5.63 -11.14
N ALA A 91 0.45 -4.49 -10.88
CA ALA A 91 1.17 -3.76 -11.93
C ALA A 91 2.31 -4.60 -12.53
N GLY A 92 3.09 -5.28 -11.68
CA GLY A 92 4.15 -6.19 -12.09
C GLY A 92 3.64 -7.37 -12.91
N GLU A 93 2.53 -7.99 -12.49
CA GLU A 93 1.90 -9.09 -13.22
C GLU A 93 1.46 -8.68 -14.64
N LEU A 94 0.85 -7.51 -14.80
CA LEU A 94 0.39 -7.02 -16.10
C LEU A 94 1.55 -6.70 -17.05
N ILE A 95 2.64 -6.13 -16.52
CA ILE A 95 3.86 -5.86 -17.31
C ILE A 95 4.53 -7.19 -17.70
N ALA A 96 4.67 -8.13 -16.75
CA ALA A 96 5.29 -9.43 -17.00
C ALA A 96 4.53 -10.25 -18.06
N ARG A 97 3.20 -10.13 -18.10
CA ARG A 97 2.34 -10.73 -19.13
C ARG A 97 2.42 -10.04 -20.49
N GLY A 98 3.06 -8.88 -20.59
CA GLY A 98 3.15 -8.09 -21.82
C GLY A 98 1.86 -7.35 -22.17
N ASP A 99 0.97 -7.13 -21.20
CA ASP A 99 -0.29 -6.40 -21.41
C ASP A 99 -0.04 -4.88 -21.60
N CYS A 100 1.04 -4.34 -21.03
CA CYS A 100 1.52 -2.98 -21.22
C CYS A 100 3.02 -2.89 -20.89
N ASP A 101 3.67 -1.77 -21.25
CA ASP A 101 5.08 -1.51 -20.90
C ASP A 101 5.21 -0.66 -19.63
N ILE A 102 4.20 0.16 -19.33
CA ILE A 102 4.14 1.01 -18.14
C ILE A 102 2.71 0.94 -17.57
N VAL A 103 2.57 0.96 -16.25
CA VAL A 103 1.27 1.07 -15.57
C VAL A 103 1.00 2.50 -15.13
N GLY A 104 -0.12 3.05 -15.57
CA GLY A 104 -0.65 4.34 -15.15
C GLY A 104 -1.59 4.19 -13.93
N MET A 105 -1.28 4.90 -12.85
CA MET A 105 -2.07 4.92 -11.62
C MET A 105 -2.47 6.37 -11.28
N ALA A 106 -3.77 6.62 -11.16
CA ALA A 106 -4.28 7.92 -10.68
C ALA A 106 -4.76 7.82 -9.23
N ARG A 107 -5.93 7.19 -9.00
CA ARG A 107 -6.56 7.09 -7.68
C ARG A 107 -5.71 6.36 -6.63
N ALA A 108 -4.90 5.38 -7.05
CA ALA A 108 -3.99 4.69 -6.14
C ALA A 108 -2.88 5.63 -5.61
N LEU A 109 -2.29 6.45 -6.48
CA LEU A 109 -1.29 7.46 -6.09
C LEU A 109 -1.91 8.68 -5.40
N LEU A 110 -3.18 8.98 -5.64
CA LEU A 110 -3.92 9.95 -4.82
C LEU A 110 -4.13 9.41 -3.40
N ALA A 111 -4.49 8.13 -3.23
CA ALA A 111 -4.62 7.55 -1.90
C ALA A 111 -3.27 7.50 -1.16
N ASP A 112 -2.22 7.09 -1.87
CA ASP A 112 -0.87 6.99 -1.34
C ASP A 112 0.20 7.34 -2.39
N PRO A 113 0.76 8.57 -2.39
CA PRO A 113 1.79 8.95 -3.34
C PRO A 113 3.12 8.20 -3.11
N TYR A 114 3.28 7.53 -1.95
CA TYR A 114 4.47 6.77 -1.60
C TYR A 114 4.35 5.28 -1.91
N LEU A 115 3.23 4.84 -2.51
CA LEU A 115 3.04 3.47 -2.97
C LEU A 115 4.29 2.91 -3.71
N PRO A 116 4.91 3.62 -4.69
CA PRO A 116 6.07 3.08 -5.39
C PRO A 116 7.30 2.91 -4.50
N ALA A 117 7.51 3.81 -3.54
CA ALA A 117 8.64 3.74 -2.61
C ALA A 117 8.46 2.64 -1.58
N LYS A 118 7.26 2.56 -0.96
CA LYS A 118 6.89 1.52 0.02
C LYS A 118 6.97 0.13 -0.59
N SER A 119 6.40 -0.05 -1.78
CA SER A 119 6.43 -1.35 -2.48
C SER A 119 7.86 -1.79 -2.80
N ARG A 120 8.73 -0.84 -3.21
CA ARG A 120 10.15 -1.12 -3.47
C ARG A 120 10.93 -1.49 -2.20
N GLY A 121 10.54 -0.93 -1.05
CA GLY A 121 11.14 -1.21 0.24
C GLY A 121 10.68 -2.53 0.90
N GLY A 122 9.76 -3.28 0.27
CA GLY A 122 9.15 -4.46 0.88
C GLY A 122 8.03 -4.14 1.88
N ASP A 123 7.59 -2.88 1.93
CA ASP A 123 6.57 -2.37 2.84
C ASP A 123 5.20 -2.22 2.14
N SER A 124 4.85 -3.12 1.20
CA SER A 124 3.56 -3.08 0.49
C SER A 124 2.36 -3.08 1.45
N ASP A 125 2.48 -3.72 2.63
CA ASP A 125 1.46 -3.74 3.67
C ASP A 125 1.17 -2.35 4.28
N LEU A 126 2.09 -1.39 4.13
CA LEU A 126 1.93 -0.02 4.64
C LEU A 126 1.30 0.94 3.62
N VAL A 127 0.95 0.44 2.43
CA VAL A 127 0.33 1.24 1.39
C VAL A 127 -1.12 1.53 1.76
N THR A 128 -1.52 2.80 1.75
CA THR A 128 -2.93 3.19 1.88
C THR A 128 -3.66 2.81 0.58
N ARG A 129 -4.18 1.58 0.52
CA ARG A 129 -4.83 1.04 -0.67
C ARG A 129 -6.12 1.80 -0.98
N CYS A 130 -6.19 2.37 -2.18
CA CYS A 130 -7.42 3.01 -2.67
C CYS A 130 -8.58 1.98 -2.66
N ILE A 131 -9.68 2.32 -2.00
CA ILE A 131 -10.89 1.51 -1.94
C ILE A 131 -11.86 1.78 -3.09
N TYR A 132 -11.49 2.66 -4.03
CA TYR A 132 -12.29 3.01 -5.21
C TYR A 132 -13.72 3.51 -4.91
N CYS A 133 -13.93 4.17 -3.76
CA CYS A 133 -15.22 4.74 -3.34
C CYS A 133 -15.72 5.92 -4.19
N ASN A 134 -14.90 6.43 -5.11
CA ASN A 134 -15.22 7.52 -6.02
C ASN A 134 -15.60 8.87 -5.38
N VAL A 135 -15.34 9.10 -4.09
CA VAL A 135 -15.49 10.42 -3.47
C VAL A 135 -14.64 11.48 -4.19
N CYS A 136 -13.41 11.15 -4.58
CA CYS A 136 -12.54 12.02 -5.38
C CYS A 136 -13.17 12.42 -6.73
N LYS A 137 -13.84 11.46 -7.39
CA LYS A 137 -14.59 11.70 -8.63
C LYS A 137 -15.79 12.63 -8.37
N SER A 138 -16.53 12.40 -7.29
CA SER A 138 -17.66 13.27 -6.94
C SER A 138 -17.22 14.70 -6.62
N LEU A 139 -16.04 14.89 -6.00
CA LEU A 139 -15.49 16.23 -5.77
C LEU A 139 -15.12 16.92 -7.09
N ASP A 140 -14.45 16.21 -7.99
CA ASP A 140 -14.10 16.71 -9.33
C ASP A 140 -15.34 17.10 -10.15
N GLU A 141 -16.36 16.22 -10.19
CA GLU A 141 -17.66 16.46 -10.84
C GLU A 141 -18.36 17.73 -10.34
N ASN A 142 -18.12 18.10 -9.08
CA ASN A 142 -18.74 19.26 -8.44
C ASN A 142 -17.79 20.48 -8.36
N PHE A 143 -16.66 20.46 -9.06
CA PHE A 143 -15.66 21.54 -9.06
C PHE A 143 -15.19 21.92 -7.64
N LYS A 144 -15.06 20.91 -6.78
CA LYS A 144 -14.52 21.06 -5.41
C LYS A 144 -13.07 20.62 -5.37
N THR A 145 -12.33 21.09 -4.37
CA THR A 145 -10.99 20.57 -4.08
C THR A 145 -11.03 19.06 -3.92
N VAL A 146 -10.31 18.36 -4.78
CA VAL A 146 -10.22 16.90 -4.75
C VAL A 146 -9.35 16.47 -3.58
N VAL A 147 -9.91 15.69 -2.67
CA VAL A 147 -9.22 15.05 -1.56
C VAL A 147 -9.53 13.56 -1.53
N CYS A 148 -8.64 12.77 -0.93
CA CYS A 148 -8.92 11.35 -0.71
C CYS A 148 -9.77 11.15 0.54
N TYR A 149 -10.78 10.29 0.45
CA TYR A 149 -11.61 9.90 1.59
C TYR A 149 -10.82 9.20 2.71
N LEU A 150 -9.67 8.59 2.38
CA LEU A 150 -8.84 7.85 3.33
C LEU A 150 -7.86 8.75 4.11
N TRP A 151 -7.76 10.02 3.77
CA TRP A 151 -6.91 10.97 4.50
C TRP A 151 -7.60 11.45 5.80
N PRO A 152 -6.84 11.93 6.79
CA PRO A 152 -7.42 12.56 7.98
C PRO A 152 -8.38 13.71 7.61
N ALA A 153 -9.38 13.93 8.47
CA ALA A 153 -10.37 14.98 8.24
C ALA A 153 -9.70 16.36 8.18
N GLY A 154 -10.03 17.14 7.15
CA GLY A 154 -9.45 18.47 6.93
C GLY A 154 -8.11 18.48 6.19
N SER A 155 -7.48 17.33 5.96
CA SER A 155 -6.26 17.25 5.16
C SER A 155 -6.54 17.51 3.68
N VAL A 156 -5.68 18.32 3.05
CA VAL A 156 -5.68 18.57 1.60
C VAL A 156 -4.55 17.85 0.87
N HIS A 157 -3.70 17.13 1.61
CA HIS A 157 -2.60 16.32 1.11
C HIS A 157 -2.61 14.95 1.80
N ALA A 158 -2.03 13.96 1.12
CA ALA A 158 -1.76 12.67 1.74
C ALA A 158 -0.78 12.85 2.91
N PRO A 159 -0.92 12.08 4.00
CA PRO A 159 0.10 12.03 5.03
C PRO A 159 1.45 11.60 4.45
N SER A 160 2.52 12.27 4.82
CA SER A 160 3.88 11.86 4.46
C SER A 160 4.25 10.53 5.14
N PRO A 161 5.25 9.78 4.66
CA PRO A 161 5.64 8.51 5.25
C PRO A 161 6.25 8.80 6.62
N GLY A 162 5.69 8.18 7.65
CA GLY A 162 6.06 8.50 9.03
C GLY A 162 5.56 9.86 9.51
N GLU A 163 4.80 10.62 8.69
CA GLU A 163 4.01 11.74 9.20
C GLU A 163 3.00 11.16 10.16
N ARG A 164 3.22 11.57 11.39
CA ARG A 164 2.56 11.10 12.56
C ARG A 164 1.31 11.95 12.70
N ASP A 165 0.17 11.31 12.89
CA ASP A 165 -0.78 11.85 13.86
C ASP A 165 -0.55 11.07 15.15
N PRO A 166 0.42 11.48 16.00
CA PRO A 166 0.74 10.77 17.23
C PRO A 166 -0.45 10.70 18.18
N GLY A 167 -1.47 11.54 17.98
CA GLY A 167 -2.69 11.52 18.77
C GLY A 167 -3.67 10.42 18.38
N SER A 168 -3.47 9.72 17.25
CA SER A 168 -4.46 8.80 16.70
C SER A 168 -4.19 7.31 16.96
N VAL A 169 -2.92 6.88 17.06
CA VAL A 169 -2.59 5.49 17.38
C VAL A 169 -2.31 5.40 18.88
N PRO A 170 -3.13 4.68 19.66
CA PRO A 170 -2.85 4.44 21.07
C PRO A 170 -1.42 3.96 21.28
N GLY A 171 -0.64 4.75 22.00
CA GLY A 171 0.75 4.48 22.34
C GLY A 171 0.92 4.26 23.84
N TRP A 172 2.07 3.72 24.22
CA TRP A 172 2.41 3.56 25.63
C TRP A 172 2.88 4.88 26.25
N ALA A 173 2.75 5.02 27.57
CA ALA A 173 3.26 6.18 28.29
C ALA A 173 4.79 6.26 28.17
N SER A 174 5.34 7.48 28.17
CA SER A 174 6.77 7.72 27.89
C SER A 174 7.75 7.00 28.83
N GLU A 175 7.32 6.61 30.03
CA GLU A 175 8.14 5.91 31.04
C GLU A 175 7.79 4.43 31.20
N SER A 176 6.87 3.91 30.38
CA SER A 176 6.46 2.52 30.48
C SER A 176 7.43 1.58 29.77
N GLU A 177 7.61 0.39 30.36
CA GLU A 177 8.39 -0.72 29.79
C GLU A 177 7.45 -1.90 29.48
N PRO A 178 6.56 -1.76 28.49
CA PRO A 178 5.51 -2.75 28.25
C PRO A 178 6.06 -4.06 27.71
N LEU A 179 7.21 -4.08 27.04
CA LEU A 179 7.78 -5.28 26.44
C LEU A 179 8.71 -6.00 27.42
N SER A 180 8.45 -7.30 27.57
CA SER A 180 9.33 -8.26 28.22
C SER A 180 9.68 -9.40 27.26
N VAL A 181 10.91 -9.92 27.38
CA VAL A 181 11.37 -11.07 26.60
C VAL A 181 11.96 -12.10 27.55
N THR A 182 11.44 -13.33 27.50
CA THR A 182 11.94 -14.46 28.27
C THR A 182 12.59 -15.46 27.33
N MET A 183 13.82 -15.85 27.64
CA MET A 183 14.52 -16.89 26.89
C MET A 183 14.02 -18.27 27.35
N GLU A 184 13.64 -19.10 26.40
CA GLU A 184 13.28 -20.50 26.56
C GLU A 184 14.27 -21.35 25.72
N PRO A 185 14.41 -22.67 25.96
CA PRO A 185 15.32 -23.50 25.19
C PRO A 185 15.03 -23.41 23.67
N GLY A 186 15.96 -22.82 22.92
CA GLY A 186 15.88 -22.66 21.46
C GLY A 186 14.95 -21.54 20.97
N GLN A 187 14.38 -20.71 21.85
CA GLN A 187 13.40 -19.70 21.45
C GLN A 187 13.33 -18.51 22.43
N CYS A 188 12.85 -17.37 21.94
CA CYS A 188 12.54 -16.21 22.77
C CYS A 188 11.03 -15.98 22.78
N ARG A 189 10.43 -15.91 23.98
CA ARG A 189 9.03 -15.53 24.16
C ARG A 189 8.94 -14.06 24.49
N LEU A 190 8.29 -13.31 23.61
CA LEU A 190 7.98 -11.90 23.79
C LEU A 190 6.56 -11.77 24.32
N ARG A 191 6.37 -10.90 25.32
CA ARG A 191 5.05 -10.51 25.83
C ARG A 191 5.05 -9.01 26.10
N TRP A 192 3.91 -8.38 25.83
CA TRP A 192 3.73 -6.98 26.16
C TRP A 192 2.33 -6.67 26.64
N ASP A 193 2.22 -5.62 27.43
CA ASP A 193 0.93 -5.06 27.80
C ASP A 193 0.44 -4.16 26.64
N PRO A 194 -0.83 -4.28 26.19
CA PRO A 194 -1.42 -3.32 25.27
C PRO A 194 -1.35 -1.88 25.82
N PRO A 195 -1.26 -0.86 24.96
CA PRO A 195 -1.47 0.52 25.39
C PRO A 195 -2.84 0.69 26.06
N GLU A 196 -2.91 1.33 27.24
CA GLU A 196 -4.19 1.53 27.96
C GLU A 196 -5.23 2.29 27.11
N ALA A 197 -4.78 3.25 26.31
CA ALA A 197 -5.63 4.00 25.38
C ALA A 197 -6.18 3.14 24.22
N ALA A 198 -5.81 1.85 24.13
CA ALA A 198 -6.19 0.94 23.06
C ALA A 198 -7.27 -0.07 23.44
N LEU A 199 -7.82 -0.03 24.66
CA LEU A 199 -8.73 -1.07 25.15
C LEU A 199 -9.97 -1.28 24.24
N ASP A 200 -10.39 -0.27 23.48
CA ASP A 200 -11.51 -0.31 22.54
C ASP A 200 -11.12 -0.24 21.04
N VAL A 201 -9.82 -0.21 20.72
CA VAL A 201 -9.32 -0.11 19.34
C VAL A 201 -8.61 -1.41 18.96
N PRO A 202 -9.01 -2.13 17.89
CA PRO A 202 -8.35 -3.36 17.49
C PRO A 202 -6.96 -3.07 16.92
N LEU A 203 -5.93 -3.12 17.76
CA LEU A 203 -4.55 -2.94 17.34
C LEU A 203 -3.96 -4.23 16.73
N ARG A 204 -3.11 -4.01 15.73
CA ARG A 204 -2.09 -4.97 15.29
C ARG A 204 -0.76 -4.55 15.91
N TYR A 205 0.14 -5.49 16.11
CA TYR A 205 1.48 -5.25 16.60
C TYR A 205 2.50 -5.69 15.57
N GLU A 206 3.48 -4.83 15.33
CA GLU A 206 4.66 -5.15 14.56
C GLU A 206 5.81 -5.48 15.51
N VAL A 207 6.33 -6.70 15.41
CA VAL A 207 7.46 -7.16 16.21
C VAL A 207 8.72 -6.95 15.38
N GLU A 208 9.65 -6.17 15.90
CA GLU A 208 10.92 -5.86 15.25
C GLU A 208 12.08 -6.49 16.02
N ARG A 209 13.08 -6.99 15.27
CA ARG A 209 14.30 -7.59 15.79
C ARG A 209 15.53 -6.97 15.11
N ALA A 210 16.57 -6.71 15.89
CA ALA A 210 17.91 -6.39 15.40
C ALA A 210 18.90 -7.45 15.91
N GLU A 211 19.93 -7.77 15.13
CA GLU A 211 21.06 -8.58 15.57
C GLU A 211 22.22 -7.65 15.98
N GLY A 212 22.72 -7.80 17.20
CA GLY A 212 23.69 -6.90 17.81
C GLY A 212 23.25 -5.43 17.71
N ASP A 213 24.16 -4.56 17.28
CA ASP A 213 23.92 -3.14 17.05
C ASP A 213 23.34 -2.80 15.66
N GLY A 214 22.96 -3.83 14.89
CA GLY A 214 22.36 -3.67 13.58
C GLY A 214 21.00 -2.94 13.59
N PRO A 215 20.46 -2.62 12.41
CA PRO A 215 19.14 -2.00 12.31
C PRO A 215 18.03 -2.97 12.73
N PHE A 216 16.97 -2.43 13.32
CA PHE A 216 15.73 -3.18 13.54
C PHE A 216 15.06 -3.50 12.20
N GLN A 217 14.68 -4.76 12.04
CA GLN A 217 13.88 -5.25 10.92
C GLN A 217 12.61 -5.90 11.45
N ARG A 218 11.53 -5.87 10.66
CA ARG A 218 10.29 -6.57 11.01
C ARG A 218 10.55 -8.08 11.07
N LEU A 219 10.32 -8.66 12.24
CA LEU A 219 10.29 -10.12 12.41
C LEU A 219 8.94 -10.68 11.97
N THR A 220 7.85 -10.09 12.46
CA THR A 220 6.49 -10.53 12.15
C THR A 220 5.46 -9.48 12.53
N SER A 221 4.18 -9.78 12.35
CA SER A 221 3.09 -9.00 12.90
C SER A 221 1.95 -9.87 13.39
N CYS A 222 1.29 -9.42 14.45
CA CYS A 222 0.29 -10.20 15.16
C CYS A 222 -0.79 -9.30 15.77
N THR A 223 -1.92 -9.86 16.19
CA THR A 223 -2.97 -9.13 16.92
C THR A 223 -2.96 -9.43 18.42
N ARG A 224 -2.22 -10.46 18.83
CA ARG A 224 -2.05 -10.85 20.24
C ARG A 224 -0.86 -10.11 20.82
N SER A 225 -0.91 -9.78 22.10
CA SER A 225 0.21 -9.11 22.79
C SER A 225 1.33 -10.06 23.22
N SER A 226 1.61 -11.05 22.38
CA SER A 226 2.63 -12.06 22.62
C SER A 226 3.11 -12.65 21.30
N GLN A 227 4.41 -12.92 21.21
CA GLN A 227 5.01 -13.55 20.04
C GLN A 227 6.11 -14.52 20.48
N LEU A 228 6.30 -15.59 19.70
CA LEU A 228 7.43 -16.50 19.83
C LEU A 228 8.40 -16.22 18.67
N ASP A 229 9.68 -16.12 19.00
CA ASP A 229 10.78 -16.14 18.04
C ASP A 229 11.57 -17.44 18.23
N ASP A 230 11.31 -18.41 17.38
CA ASP A 230 11.97 -19.72 17.32
C ASP A 230 13.12 -19.76 16.30
N SER A 231 13.47 -18.60 15.74
CA SER A 231 14.52 -18.45 14.73
C SER A 231 15.83 -17.91 15.31
N VAL A 232 15.95 -17.85 16.64
CA VAL A 232 17.14 -17.37 17.34
C VAL A 232 18.29 -18.38 17.23
N VAL A 233 19.50 -17.88 17.07
CA VAL A 233 20.70 -18.71 16.93
C VAL A 233 21.60 -18.52 18.16
N GLY A 234 22.15 -19.63 18.68
CA GLY A 234 23.10 -19.62 19.79
C GLY A 234 24.33 -18.77 19.53
N GLY A 235 24.84 -18.10 20.57
CA GLY A 235 25.99 -17.19 20.50
C GLY A 235 25.70 -15.84 19.85
N ARG A 236 24.42 -15.47 19.68
CA ARG A 236 24.00 -14.19 19.09
C ARG A 236 23.31 -13.30 20.13
N VAL A 237 23.43 -11.99 19.92
CA VAL A 237 22.67 -10.99 20.68
C VAL A 237 21.56 -10.46 19.80
N TYR A 238 20.34 -10.47 20.32
CA TYR A 238 19.18 -9.89 19.66
C TYR A 238 18.60 -8.75 20.48
N ARG A 239 18.13 -7.70 19.82
CA ARG A 239 17.33 -6.64 20.43
C ARG A 239 15.94 -6.66 19.84
N TYR A 240 14.93 -6.58 20.70
CA TYR A 240 13.52 -6.61 20.33
C TYR A 240 12.83 -5.31 20.71
N ARG A 241 11.88 -4.91 19.89
CA ARG A 241 10.89 -3.87 20.22
C ARG A 241 9.58 -4.18 19.50
N VAL A 242 8.48 -3.63 20.00
CA VAL A 242 7.15 -3.82 19.40
C VAL A 242 6.55 -2.46 19.09
N ARG A 243 5.81 -2.35 17.98
CA ARG A 243 5.04 -1.15 17.63
C ARG A 243 3.55 -1.48 17.54
N PRO A 244 2.67 -0.65 18.12
CA PRO A 244 1.25 -0.76 17.85
C PRO A 244 0.97 -0.18 16.47
N CYS A 245 0.04 -0.81 15.77
CA CYS A 245 -0.46 -0.37 14.48
C CYS A 245 -1.98 -0.33 14.54
N ASP A 246 -2.59 0.77 14.09
CA ASP A 246 -4.05 0.84 13.97
C ASP A 246 -4.56 -0.03 12.79
N PRO A 247 -5.88 -0.26 12.68
CA PRO A 247 -6.47 -1.02 11.57
C PRO A 247 -6.19 -0.46 10.17
N THR A 248 -5.77 0.81 10.08
CA THR A 248 -5.44 1.49 8.82
C THR A 248 -3.95 1.37 8.48
N GLY A 249 -3.15 0.72 9.34
CA GLY A 249 -1.73 0.46 9.13
C GLY A 249 -0.79 1.55 9.68
N ARG A 250 -1.30 2.54 10.42
CA ARG A 250 -0.46 3.60 11.01
C ARG A 250 0.32 3.05 12.20
N ARG A 251 1.62 3.34 12.28
CA ARG A 251 2.52 2.87 13.36
C ARG A 251 2.60 3.88 14.50
N GLY A 252 2.43 3.42 15.72
CA GLY A 252 2.73 4.18 16.93
C GLY A 252 4.22 4.18 17.31
N ASP A 253 4.53 4.76 18.47
CA ASP A 253 5.88 4.70 19.04
C ASP A 253 6.25 3.25 19.36
N PRO A 254 7.54 2.90 19.24
CA PRO A 254 7.99 1.60 19.69
C PRO A 254 7.92 1.50 21.22
N SER A 255 7.80 0.28 21.71
CA SER A 255 8.02 -0.05 23.11
C SER A 255 9.46 0.27 23.54
N ASN A 256 9.74 0.05 24.83
CA ASN A 256 11.11 -0.18 25.28
C ASN A 256 11.81 -1.26 24.44
N THR A 257 13.14 -1.16 24.35
CA THR A 257 13.97 -2.15 23.67
C THR A 257 14.52 -3.14 24.68
N VAL A 258 14.37 -4.44 24.40
CA VAL A 258 14.89 -5.52 25.24
C VAL A 258 15.97 -6.29 24.50
N GLY A 259 17.18 -6.34 25.08
CA GLY A 259 18.30 -7.13 24.57
C GLY A 259 18.34 -8.52 25.19
N VAL A 260 18.62 -9.54 24.39
CA VAL A 260 18.80 -10.93 24.85
C VAL A 260 20.04 -11.50 24.18
N GLU A 261 20.95 -12.04 24.99
CA GLU A 261 22.08 -12.83 24.52
C GLU A 261 21.72 -14.32 24.57
N ILE A 262 21.76 -14.98 23.43
CA ILE A 262 21.46 -16.41 23.32
C ILE A 262 22.76 -17.18 23.61
N PRO A 263 22.81 -18.04 24.63
CA PRO A 263 23.99 -18.85 24.92
C PRO A 263 24.36 -19.75 23.73
N GLY A 264 25.66 -19.87 23.43
CA GLY A 264 26.17 -20.90 22.52
C GLY A 264 26.26 -22.24 23.25
N ASP A 265 25.45 -23.23 22.84
CA ASP A 265 25.40 -24.64 23.27
C ASP A 265 25.71 -25.00 24.75
N GLY A 266 24.67 -25.42 25.49
CA GLY A 266 24.81 -26.48 26.51
C GLY A 266 24.39 -26.23 27.97
N ALA A 267 23.94 -25.05 28.39
CA ALA A 267 23.47 -24.84 29.76
C ALA A 267 21.93 -24.86 29.87
N ARG A 268 21.36 -25.90 30.50
CA ARG A 268 19.99 -25.83 31.05
C ARG A 268 19.94 -24.66 32.05
N PRO A 269 18.90 -23.82 32.07
CA PRO A 269 18.69 -22.89 33.18
C PRO A 269 18.53 -23.71 34.46
N ALA A 270 19.33 -23.40 35.48
CA ALA A 270 19.18 -24.00 36.80
C ALA A 270 17.83 -23.57 37.38
N THR A 271 16.95 -24.53 37.65
CA THR A 271 15.73 -24.30 38.44
C THR A 271 16.16 -23.91 39.85
N GLN A 272 15.89 -22.68 40.28
CA GLN A 272 15.97 -22.33 41.70
C GLN A 272 14.74 -22.89 42.41
N ALA A 273 14.98 -23.58 43.53
CA ALA A 273 13.99 -24.01 44.51
C ALA A 273 13.76 -22.92 45.56
#